data_AF-A0A8D2KUZ4-F1
#
_entry.id   AF-A0A8D2KUZ4-F1
#
_cell.length_a   1.000
_cell.length_b   1.000
_cell.length_c   1.000
_cell.angle_alpha   90.00
_cell.angle_beta   90.00
_cell.angle_gamma   90.00
#
_symmetry.space_group_name_H-M   'P 1'
#
loop_
_entity.id
_entity.type
_entity.pdbx_description
1 polymer ?
#
loop_
_entity_poly.entity_id
_entity_poly.type
_entity_poly.pdbx_seq_one_letter_code
_entity_poly.pdbx_strand_id
1 'polypeptide(L)'
;MLPPASLGPASLAQFLNICSANFLNWLIHLYYIRKDYDLCKIAIKEQLQETQGLCEYAIYVQALIDRLEGRIHESLELFQTCAILKPRNADNLKQVARSLFLLGKHKAAIEVYNDAAQHNQKDWRDRPPRSLF
;
A
#
# COMPACT_ATOMS: atom_id res chain seq x y z
N MET A 1 -17.84 35.31 17.96
CA MET A 1 -18.07 34.03 18.64
C MET A 1 -16.84 33.17 18.40
N LEU A 2 -16.22 32.71 19.49
CA LEU A 2 -14.86 32.19 19.59
C LEU A 2 -14.62 30.91 18.76
N PRO A 3 -13.40 30.68 18.27
CA PRO A 3 -13.01 29.43 17.63
C PRO A 3 -12.87 28.31 18.68
N PRO A 4 -13.29 27.06 18.43
CA PRO A 4 -12.96 25.98 19.33
C PRO A 4 -11.46 25.65 19.23
N ALA A 5 -10.87 25.58 20.42
CA ALA A 5 -9.45 25.48 20.69
C ALA A 5 -8.86 24.09 20.40
N SER A 6 -7.54 24.13 20.16
CA SER A 6 -6.54 23.05 20.26
C SER A 6 -6.61 21.90 19.25
N LEU A 7 -6.38 22.23 17.97
CA LEU A 7 -5.60 21.38 17.07
C LEU A 7 -4.12 21.63 17.37
N GLY A 8 -3.47 20.73 18.11
CA GLY A 8 -2.05 20.87 18.45
C GLY A 8 -1.13 20.89 17.21
N PRO A 9 0.13 21.36 17.31
CA PRO A 9 1.07 21.44 16.19
C PRO A 9 1.32 20.10 15.47
N ALA A 10 1.07 18.97 16.14
CA ALA A 10 1.08 17.63 15.56
C ALA A 10 0.03 17.43 14.45
N SER A 11 -1.15 18.06 14.57
CA SER A 11 -2.25 17.89 13.61
C SER A 11 -2.04 18.62 12.28
N LEU A 12 -1.37 19.78 12.31
CA LEU A 12 -0.95 20.52 11.11
C LEU A 12 0.25 19.84 10.43
N ALA A 13 1.18 19.30 11.20
CA ALA A 13 2.25 18.46 10.67
C ALA A 13 1.68 17.22 9.98
N GLN A 14 0.66 16.58 10.56
CA GLN A 14 -0.01 15.42 9.98
C GLN A 14 -0.83 15.78 8.72
N PHE A 15 -1.47 16.94 8.67
CA PHE A 15 -2.16 17.45 7.48
C PHE A 15 -1.18 17.86 6.36
N LEU A 16 -0.06 18.51 6.69
CA LEU A 16 1.03 18.77 5.74
C LEU A 16 1.64 17.46 5.23
N ASN A 17 1.83 16.46 6.10
CA ASN A 17 2.30 15.12 5.73
C ASN A 17 1.35 14.42 4.75
N ILE A 18 0.03 14.60 4.90
CA ILE A 18 -0.95 14.04 3.96
C ILE A 18 -0.82 14.70 2.57
N CYS A 19 -0.55 16.00 2.50
CA CYS A 19 -0.37 16.72 1.24
C CYS A 19 0.98 16.41 0.56
N SER A 20 2.10 16.34 1.31
CA SER A 20 3.40 15.94 0.75
C SER A 20 3.40 14.49 0.30
N ALA A 21 2.78 13.59 1.09
CA ALA A 21 2.65 12.19 0.76
C ALA A 21 1.95 11.98 -0.59
N ASN A 22 0.88 12.73 -0.88
CA ASN A 22 0.14 12.60 -2.14
C ASN A 22 0.97 13.00 -3.37
N PHE A 23 1.79 14.04 -3.29
CA PHE A 23 2.62 14.47 -4.42
C PHE A 23 3.75 13.48 -4.71
N LEU A 24 4.44 13.02 -3.67
CA LEU A 24 5.50 12.02 -3.81
C LEU A 24 4.97 10.67 -4.30
N ASN A 25 3.73 10.29 -3.95
CA ASN A 25 3.09 9.08 -4.48
C ASN A 25 2.93 9.14 -6.01
N TRP A 26 2.53 10.29 -6.56
CA TRP A 26 2.48 10.51 -8.00
C TRP A 26 3.87 10.34 -8.64
N LEU A 27 4.89 10.94 -8.03
CA LEU A 27 6.26 10.91 -8.55
C LEU A 27 6.83 9.49 -8.57
N ILE A 28 6.63 8.74 -7.49
CA ILE A 28 6.98 7.32 -7.38
C ILE A 28 6.27 6.52 -8.48
N HIS A 29 4.97 6.76 -8.72
CA HIS A 29 4.23 6.09 -9.78
C HIS A 29 4.82 6.38 -11.18
N LEU A 30 5.19 7.63 -11.43
CA LEU A 30 5.77 8.05 -12.69
C LEU A 30 7.12 7.35 -12.96
N TYR A 31 8.00 7.30 -11.95
CA TYR A 31 9.28 6.56 -12.07
C TYR A 31 9.04 5.06 -12.26
N TYR A 32 8.07 4.49 -11.56
CA TYR A 32 7.71 3.08 -11.72
C TYR A 32 7.22 2.76 -13.15
N ILE A 33 6.37 3.60 -13.76
CA ILE A 33 5.92 3.43 -15.15
C ILE A 33 7.08 3.55 -16.13
N ARG A 34 7.98 4.50 -15.90
CA ARG A 34 9.20 4.68 -16.71
C ARG A 34 10.22 3.56 -16.53
N LYS A 35 10.01 2.65 -15.57
CA LYS A 35 10.93 1.58 -15.16
C LYS A 35 12.26 2.11 -14.64
N ASP A 36 12.25 3.34 -14.14
CA ASP A 36 13.42 3.99 -13.57
C ASP A 36 13.48 3.65 -12.08
N TYR A 37 13.89 2.40 -11.78
CA TYR A 37 13.78 1.82 -10.44
C TYR A 37 14.74 2.47 -9.43
N ASP A 38 15.89 2.97 -9.88
CA ASP A 38 16.88 3.63 -9.02
C ASP A 38 16.32 4.95 -8.46
N LEU A 39 15.77 5.80 -9.33
CA LEU A 39 15.10 7.03 -8.93
C LEU A 39 13.87 6.76 -8.06
N CYS A 40 13.12 5.69 -8.40
CA CYS A 40 11.96 5.29 -7.60
C CYS A 40 12.36 4.93 -6.16
N LYS A 41 13.46 4.19 -5.96
CA LYS A 41 13.97 3.85 -4.62
C LYS A 41 14.42 5.07 -3.83
N ILE A 42 15.03 6.06 -4.49
CA ILE A 42 15.44 7.31 -3.84
C ILE A 42 14.20 8.07 -3.35
N ALA A 43 13.20 8.26 -4.21
CA ALA A 43 11.96 8.94 -3.86
C ALA A 43 11.19 8.21 -2.74
N ILE A 44 11.18 6.87 -2.76
CA ILE A 44 10.58 6.06 -1.70
C ILE A 44 11.30 6.27 -0.36
N LYS A 45 12.64 6.28 -0.34
CA LYS A 45 13.41 6.50 0.90
C LYS A 45 13.12 7.87 1.51
N GLU A 46 13.07 8.91 0.69
CA GLU A 46 12.74 10.27 1.12
C GLU A 46 11.32 10.33 1.71
N GLN A 47 10.33 9.77 0.99
CA GLN A 47 8.94 9.67 1.45
C GLN A 47 8.82 8.89 2.78
N LEU A 48 9.53 7.78 2.94
CA LEU A 48 9.51 6.98 4.17
C LEU A 48 10.18 7.69 5.34
N GLN A 49 11.22 8.50 5.09
CA GLN A 49 11.86 9.32 6.12
C GLN A 49 10.92 10.42 6.63
N GLU A 50 10.23 11.12 5.73
CA GLU A 50 9.24 12.16 6.10
C GLU A 50 8.02 11.58 6.81
N THR A 51 7.53 10.43 6.33
CA THR A 51 6.30 9.80 6.85
C THR A 51 6.58 8.80 7.98
N GLN A 52 7.82 8.73 8.49
CA GLN A 52 8.25 7.76 9.52
C GLN A 52 7.87 6.30 9.20
N GLY A 53 7.90 5.92 7.92
CA GLY A 53 7.55 4.58 7.48
C GLY A 53 6.05 4.26 7.46
N LEU A 54 5.16 5.25 7.61
CA LEU A 54 3.70 5.02 7.60
C LEU A 54 3.07 5.18 6.21
N CYS A 55 3.85 5.48 5.16
CA CYS A 55 3.33 5.66 3.81
C CYS A 55 3.10 4.31 3.11
N GLU A 56 1.85 3.83 3.11
CA GLU A 56 1.46 2.56 2.48
C GLU A 56 1.89 2.46 1.01
N TYR A 57 1.68 3.52 0.23
CA TYR A 57 1.94 3.50 -1.21
C TYR A 57 3.43 3.35 -1.52
N ALA A 58 4.30 4.01 -0.75
CA ALA A 58 5.74 3.90 -0.90
C ALA A 58 6.22 2.46 -0.62
N ILE A 59 5.73 1.85 0.47
CA ILE A 59 6.01 0.45 0.82
C ILE A 59 5.50 -0.48 -0.28
N TYR A 60 4.30 -0.23 -0.80
CA TYR A 60 3.69 -1.04 -1.86
C TYR A 60 4.54 -1.03 -3.14
N VAL A 61 4.99 0.14 -3.59
CA VAL A 61 5.83 0.24 -4.80
C VAL A 61 7.22 -0.34 -4.55
N GLN A 62 7.79 -0.16 -3.35
CA GLN A 62 9.06 -0.80 -2.99
C GLN A 62 8.95 -2.32 -3.08
N ALA A 63 7.90 -2.90 -2.51
CA ALA A 63 7.63 -4.34 -2.59
C ALA A 63 7.49 -4.83 -4.04
N LEU A 64 6.88 -4.02 -4.93
CA LEU A 64 6.82 -4.35 -6.37
C LEU A 64 8.21 -4.39 -7.00
N ILE A 65 9.07 -3.42 -6.69
CA ILE A 65 10.43 -3.34 -7.22
C ILE A 65 11.28 -4.49 -6.72
N ASP A 66 11.24 -4.79 -5.41
CA ASP A 66 12.00 -5.90 -4.82
C ASP A 66 11.61 -7.25 -5.46
N ARG A 67 10.33 -7.43 -5.76
CA ARG A 67 9.83 -8.60 -6.49
C ARG A 67 10.38 -8.69 -7.91
N LEU A 68 10.46 -7.56 -8.63
CA LEU A 68 11.03 -7.51 -9.98
C LEU A 68 12.53 -7.80 -9.98
N GLU A 69 13.24 -7.45 -8.91
CA GLU A 69 14.66 -7.72 -8.72
C GLU A 69 14.95 -9.13 -8.20
N GLY A 70 13.92 -9.97 -8.00
CA GLY A 70 14.05 -11.34 -7.51
C GLY A 70 14.17 -11.48 -6.00
N ARG A 71 14.09 -10.38 -5.24
CA ARG A 71 14.07 -10.38 -3.77
C ARG A 71 12.65 -10.56 -3.26
N ILE A 72 12.10 -11.75 -3.53
CA ILE A 72 10.69 -12.08 -3.25
C ILE A 72 10.43 -12.15 -1.73
N HIS A 73 11.42 -12.51 -0.93
CA HIS A 73 11.32 -12.53 0.53
C HIS A 73 11.11 -11.13 1.13
N GLU A 74 11.95 -10.16 0.74
CA GLU A 74 11.83 -8.76 1.18
C GLU A 74 10.51 -8.15 0.71
N SER A 75 10.13 -8.41 -0.55
CA SER A 75 8.84 -8.01 -1.10
C SER A 75 7.65 -8.54 -0.27
N LEU A 76 7.73 -9.80 0.18
CA LEU A 76 6.69 -10.40 1.00
C LEU A 76 6.54 -9.69 2.35
N GLU A 77 7.65 -9.40 3.04
CA GLU A 77 7.64 -8.69 4.32
C GLU A 77 7.00 -7.31 4.18
N LEU A 78 7.37 -6.56 3.14
CA LEU A 78 6.80 -5.25 2.85
C LEU A 78 5.29 -5.33 2.57
N PHE A 79 4.85 -6.31 1.77
CA PHE A 79 3.41 -6.51 1.52
C PHE A 79 2.65 -6.92 2.79
N GLN A 80 3.26 -7.68 3.69
CA GLN A 80 2.68 -7.99 4.99
C GLN A 80 2.55 -6.73 5.85
N THR A 81 3.54 -5.84 5.84
CA THR A 81 3.42 -4.51 6.48
C THR A 81 2.27 -3.70 5.88
N CYS A 82 2.11 -3.66 4.55
CA CYS A 82 0.96 -3.01 3.90
C CYS A 82 -0.38 -3.62 4.33
N ALA A 83 -0.45 -4.94 4.50
CA ALA A 83 -1.65 -5.62 4.98
C ALA A 83 -1.98 -5.28 6.45
N ILE A 84 -0.97 -5.06 7.29
CA ILE A 84 -1.16 -4.59 8.68
C ILE A 84 -1.64 -3.13 8.71
N LEU A 85 -1.09 -2.27 7.84
CA LEU A 85 -1.49 -0.87 7.74
C LEU A 85 -2.93 -0.71 7.25
N LYS A 86 -3.34 -1.52 6.25
CA LYS A 86 -4.72 -1.56 5.73
C LYS A 86 -5.28 -2.98 5.70
N PRO A 87 -5.75 -3.50 6.84
CA PRO A 87 -6.25 -4.88 6.94
C PRO A 87 -7.55 -5.12 6.18
N ARG A 88 -8.25 -4.05 5.77
CA ARG A 88 -9.46 -4.13 4.94
C ARG A 88 -9.19 -4.13 3.44
N ASN A 89 -7.95 -3.91 2.99
CA ASN A 89 -7.67 -3.83 1.57
C ASN A 89 -7.38 -5.22 0.99
N ALA A 90 -8.37 -5.80 0.30
CA ALA A 90 -8.24 -7.11 -0.35
C ALA A 90 -7.12 -7.14 -1.41
N ASP A 91 -6.77 -6.00 -2.01
CA ASP A 91 -5.71 -5.96 -3.02
C ASP A 91 -4.31 -6.15 -2.41
N ASN A 92 -4.08 -5.68 -1.18
CA ASN A 92 -2.82 -5.92 -0.47
C ASN A 92 -2.64 -7.41 -0.16
N LEU A 93 -3.71 -8.07 0.30
CA LEU A 93 -3.70 -9.52 0.56
C LEU A 93 -3.43 -10.34 -0.71
N LYS A 94 -3.98 -9.93 -1.86
CA LYS A 94 -3.66 -10.57 -3.15
C LYS A 94 -2.16 -10.45 -3.48
N GLN A 95 -1.51 -9.32 -3.15
CA GLN A 95 -0.07 -9.18 -3.38
C GLN A 95 0.77 -10.04 -2.44
N VAL A 96 0.36 -10.20 -1.18
CA VAL A 96 0.97 -11.15 -0.23
C VAL A 96 0.86 -12.57 -0.78
N ALA A 97 -0.35 -12.98 -1.18
CA ALA A 97 -0.60 -14.31 -1.73
C ALA A 97 0.20 -14.57 -3.02
N ARG A 98 0.32 -13.56 -3.89
CA ARG A 98 1.12 -13.66 -5.11
C ARG A 98 2.61 -13.84 -4.81
N SER A 99 3.13 -13.16 -3.79
CA SER A 99 4.53 -13.30 -3.38
C SER A 99 4.79 -14.67 -2.75
N LEU A 100 3.86 -15.18 -1.92
CA LEU A 100 3.90 -16.55 -1.39
C LEU A 100 3.87 -17.61 -2.50
N PHE A 101 3.05 -17.38 -3.53
CA PHE A 101 2.96 -18.27 -4.68
C PHE A 101 4.29 -18.35 -5.44
N LEU A 102 4.94 -17.20 -5.65
CA LEU A 102 6.26 -17.14 -6.30
C LEU A 102 7.37 -17.82 -5.49
N LEU A 103 7.24 -17.87 -4.16
CA LEU A 103 8.14 -18.62 -3.27
C LEU A 103 7.85 -20.14 -3.24
N GLY A 104 6.87 -20.64 -4.00
CA GLY A 104 6.46 -22.05 -3.99
C GLY A 104 5.59 -22.45 -2.79
N LYS A 105 5.19 -21.50 -1.93
CA LYS A 105 4.31 -21.74 -0.77
C LYS A 105 2.84 -21.74 -1.18
N HIS A 106 2.46 -22.67 -2.07
CA HIS A 106 1.13 -22.68 -2.69
C HIS A 106 -0.02 -22.84 -1.67
N LYS A 107 0.16 -23.67 -0.63
CA LYS A 107 -0.88 -23.85 0.42
C LYS A 107 -1.21 -22.55 1.14
N ALA A 108 -0.18 -21.87 1.66
CA ALA A 108 -0.34 -20.59 2.33
C ALA A 108 -0.89 -19.51 1.38
N ALA A 109 -0.48 -19.51 0.11
CA ALA A 109 -1.02 -18.58 -0.88
C ALA A 109 -2.54 -18.76 -1.08
N ILE A 110 -3.03 -20.01 -1.12
CA ILE A 110 -4.46 -20.32 -1.26
C ILE A 110 -5.25 -19.82 -0.04
N GLU A 111 -4.73 -20.04 1.17
CA GLU A 111 -5.35 -19.54 2.41
C GLU A 111 -5.51 -18.02 2.37
N VAL A 112 -4.43 -17.30 2.05
CA VAL A 112 -4.47 -15.82 1.96
C VAL A 112 -5.40 -15.34 0.84
N TYR A 113 -5.46 -16.04 -0.30
CA TYR A 113 -6.42 -15.71 -1.36
C TYR A 113 -7.87 -15.93 -0.93
N ASN A 114 -8.15 -16.98 -0.15
CA ASN A 114 -9.48 -17.23 0.40
C ASN A 114 -9.88 -16.13 1.39
N ASP A 115 -8.95 -15.71 2.26
CA ASP A 115 -9.18 -14.59 3.19
C ASP A 115 -9.45 -13.28 2.43
N ALA A 116 -8.63 -12.98 1.42
CA ALA A 116 -8.84 -11.84 0.53
C ALA A 116 -10.19 -11.89 -0.18
N ALA A 117 -10.61 -13.07 -0.63
CA ALA A 117 -11.89 -13.29 -1.26
C ALA A 117 -13.03 -13.05 -0.29
N GLN A 118 -12.97 -13.51 0.96
CA GLN A 118 -13.99 -13.26 1.98
C GLN A 118 -14.16 -11.77 2.29
N HIS A 119 -13.05 -11.03 2.39
CA HIS A 119 -13.08 -9.59 2.60
C HIS A 119 -13.72 -8.85 1.41
N ASN A 120 -13.33 -9.19 0.18
CA ASN A 120 -13.93 -8.62 -1.03
C ASN A 120 -15.39 -9.09 -1.23
N GLN A 121 -15.76 -10.27 -0.68
CA GLN A 121 -17.11 -10.83 -0.79
C GLN A 121 -18.14 -9.98 -0.02
N LYS A 122 -17.68 -9.16 0.93
CA LYS A 122 -18.51 -8.17 1.63
C LYS A 122 -18.75 -6.94 0.74
N ASP A 123 -17.73 -6.48 0.02
CA ASP A 123 -17.78 -5.27 -0.82
C ASP A 123 -18.67 -5.40 -2.08
N TRP A 124 -18.82 -6.57 -2.71
CA TRP A 124 -19.75 -6.72 -3.85
C TRP A 124 -21.22 -6.91 -3.44
N ARG A 125 -21.50 -7.35 -2.20
CA ARG A 125 -22.87 -7.48 -1.68
C ARG A 125 -23.44 -6.15 -1.21
N ASP A 126 -22.57 -5.26 -0.72
CA ASP A 126 -22.94 -3.89 -0.30
C ASP A 126 -22.90 -2.89 -1.47
N ARG A 127 -22.36 -3.28 -2.63
CA ARG A 127 -22.52 -2.49 -3.85
C ARG A 127 -23.97 -2.66 -4.29
N PRO A 128 -24.80 -1.59 -4.29
CA PRO A 128 -26.14 -1.71 -4.84
C PRO A 128 -25.99 -2.26 -6.26
N PRO A 129 -26.87 -3.19 -6.70
CA PRO A 129 -26.87 -3.59 -8.09
C PRO A 129 -26.91 -2.29 -8.88
N ARG A 130 -25.89 -2.07 -9.73
CA ARG A 130 -26.03 -1.05 -10.77
C ARG A 130 -27.29 -1.49 -11.48
N SER A 131 -28.38 -0.76 -11.24
CA SER A 131 -29.51 -0.82 -12.12
C SER A 131 -28.92 -0.67 -13.51
N LEU A 132 -29.07 -1.72 -14.31
CA LEU A 132 -29.34 -1.48 -15.71
C LEU A 132 -30.46 -0.43 -15.71
N PHE A 133 -30.26 0.65 -16.46
CA PHE A 133 -31.01 1.92 -16.46
C PHE A 133 -30.39 3.03 -15.58
#